data_AF-A0A954TYW8-F1
#
_entry.id   AF-A0A954TYW8-F1
#
_cell.length_a   1.000
_cell.length_b   1.000
_cell.length_c   1.000
_cell.angle_alpha   90.00
_cell.angle_beta   90.00
_cell.angle_gamma   90.00
#
_symmetry.space_group_name_H-M   'P 1'
#
loop_
_entity.id
_entity.type
_entity.pdbx_description
1 polymer ?
#
loop_
_entity_poly.entity_id
_entity_poly.type
_entity_poly.pdbx_seq_one_letter_code
_entity_poly.pdbx_strand_id
1 'polypeptide(L)'
;QEKLFATAINVACPAQEVESGSAVNADFWHTVRESLRAKYGEDLLVLGWTGAAGDQSPHLMYSKASEERMRKLRGLTRLEELSRRIVAAWEEAYEGASQERHTDAVLVHQVQTIELPERMVTKEEAFDLEAKVSLLATDPKQKTRMGWHQRAIDRYKRQQAGELNPYQMELHAIRLGDIAIATNDFELFTDFGIQMKARSPALQTFIIQLAGPGTYVPSVRAALGGGYSAIVESNEVGPIGGQVLTERTVEALNALWSAN
;
A
#
# COMPACT_ATOMS: atom_id res chain seq x y z
N GLN A 1 -19.03 -31.79 -3.17
CA GLN A 1 -19.32 -30.35 -2.98
C GLN A 1 -17.99 -29.63 -3.06
N GLU A 2 -17.83 -28.74 -4.03
CA GLU A 2 -16.63 -27.89 -4.09
C GLU A 2 -16.71 -26.89 -2.93
N LYS A 3 -15.80 -27.02 -1.97
CA LYS A 3 -15.69 -26.19 -0.78
C LYS A 3 -14.71 -25.05 -1.06
N LEU A 4 -15.07 -23.81 -0.69
CA LEU A 4 -14.14 -22.69 -0.68
C LEU A 4 -12.96 -23.03 0.24
N PHE A 5 -11.74 -23.08 -0.30
CA PHE A 5 -10.53 -23.42 0.46
C PHE A 5 -9.56 -22.25 0.62
N ALA A 6 -9.63 -21.25 -0.27
CA ALA A 6 -8.79 -20.06 -0.20
C ALA A 6 -9.52 -18.83 -0.75
N THR A 7 -9.18 -17.66 -0.22
CA THR A 7 -9.57 -16.36 -0.76
C THR A 7 -8.47 -15.32 -0.56
N ALA A 8 -8.39 -14.37 -1.49
CA ALA A 8 -7.60 -13.15 -1.34
C ALA A 8 -8.53 -11.93 -1.21
N ILE A 9 -8.17 -10.96 -0.38
CA ILE A 9 -8.98 -9.76 -0.13
C ILE A 9 -8.06 -8.54 -0.24
N ASN A 10 -8.33 -7.65 -1.21
CA ASN A 10 -7.55 -6.44 -1.40
C ASN A 10 -8.25 -5.22 -0.78
N VAL A 11 -7.63 -4.63 0.24
CA VAL A 11 -8.16 -3.46 0.95
C VAL A 11 -7.14 -2.33 0.86
N ALA A 12 -7.53 -1.17 0.32
CA ALA A 12 -6.70 0.04 0.31
C ALA A 12 -6.72 0.72 1.69
N CYS A 13 -6.18 0.04 2.70
CA CYS A 13 -6.03 0.54 4.06
C CYS A 13 -4.91 -0.23 4.77
N PRO A 14 -3.96 0.44 5.44
CA PRO A 14 -2.93 -0.26 6.19
C PRO A 14 -3.50 -0.91 7.46
N ALA A 15 -2.92 -2.04 7.84
CA ALA A 15 -3.25 -2.80 9.05
C ALA A 15 -2.60 -2.17 10.29
N GLN A 16 -3.14 -1.03 10.73
CA GLN A 16 -2.56 -0.15 11.75
C GLN A 16 -3.63 0.43 12.70
N GLU A 17 -4.66 -0.32 13.09
CA GLU A 17 -5.62 0.14 14.11
C GLU A 17 -5.05 -0.04 15.53
N VAL A 18 -4.11 -0.96 15.73
CA VAL A 18 -3.45 -1.22 17.03
C VAL A 18 -1.94 -0.95 17.00
N GLU A 19 -1.46 -0.07 16.12
CA GLU A 19 -0.04 0.23 15.91
C GLU A 19 0.67 0.83 17.13
N SER A 20 -0.09 1.40 18.07
CA SER A 20 0.42 1.90 19.37
C SER A 20 0.54 0.83 20.45
N GLY A 21 0.10 -0.40 20.18
CA GLY A 21 0.19 -1.52 21.09
C GLY A 21 1.60 -2.10 21.21
N SER A 22 1.84 -2.86 22.27
CA SER A 22 3.12 -3.55 22.52
C SER A 22 3.07 -5.06 22.26
N ALA A 23 1.89 -5.61 21.94
CA ALA A 23 1.69 -7.03 21.69
C ALA A 23 1.83 -7.35 20.19
N VAL A 24 2.36 -8.54 19.87
CA VAL A 24 2.33 -9.05 18.49
C VAL A 24 0.88 -9.27 18.09
N ASN A 25 0.45 -8.57 17.04
CA ASN A 25 -0.92 -8.57 16.57
C ASN A 25 -0.96 -8.46 15.04
N ALA A 26 -1.86 -9.19 14.38
CA ALA A 26 -2.07 -9.09 12.94
C ALA A 26 -3.17 -8.09 12.56
N ASP A 27 -3.50 -7.18 13.47
CA ASP A 27 -4.51 -6.12 13.37
C ASP A 27 -5.88 -6.69 12.94
N PHE A 28 -6.67 -5.93 12.16
CA PHE A 28 -7.98 -6.36 11.71
C PHE A 28 -7.93 -7.65 10.87
N TRP A 29 -6.80 -8.00 10.26
CA TRP A 29 -6.67 -9.23 9.48
C TRP A 29 -6.80 -10.48 10.34
N HIS A 30 -6.44 -10.44 11.63
CA HIS A 30 -6.73 -11.56 12.53
C HIS A 30 -8.24 -11.76 12.65
N THR A 31 -8.99 -10.72 13.00
CA THR A 31 -10.44 -10.81 13.18
C THR A 31 -11.17 -11.15 11.89
N VAL A 32 -10.71 -10.67 10.72
CA VAL A 32 -11.24 -11.05 9.40
C VAL A 32 -11.07 -12.55 9.15
N ARG A 33 -9.88 -13.11 9.43
CA ARG A 33 -9.61 -14.54 9.28
C ARG A 33 -10.54 -15.38 10.14
N GLU A 34 -10.64 -15.05 11.43
CA GLU A 34 -11.50 -15.79 12.37
C GLU A 34 -12.98 -15.69 11.96
N SER A 35 -13.44 -14.51 11.53
CA SER A 35 -14.83 -14.30 11.09
C SER A 35 -15.19 -15.13 9.86
N LEU A 36 -14.29 -15.22 8.88
CA LEU A 36 -14.50 -16.02 7.67
C LEU A 36 -14.39 -17.51 7.97
N ARG A 37 -13.42 -17.96 8.77
CA ARG A 37 -13.27 -19.37 9.15
C ARG A 37 -14.46 -19.91 9.92
N ALA A 38 -15.01 -19.12 10.84
CA ALA A 38 -16.21 -19.47 11.59
C ALA A 38 -17.42 -19.74 10.68
N LYS A 39 -17.51 -19.08 9.51
CA LYS A 39 -18.62 -19.24 8.55
C LYS A 39 -18.35 -20.25 7.43
N TYR A 40 -17.12 -20.30 6.92
CA TYR A 40 -16.76 -21.03 5.70
C TYR A 40 -15.84 -22.24 5.95
N GLY A 41 -15.40 -22.44 7.20
CA GLY A 41 -14.62 -23.58 7.67
C GLY A 41 -13.24 -23.17 8.21
N GLU A 42 -12.82 -23.83 9.28
CA GLU A 42 -11.56 -23.56 9.99
C GLU A 42 -10.31 -23.61 9.10
N ASP A 43 -10.32 -24.47 8.07
CA ASP A 43 -9.20 -24.63 7.14
C ASP A 43 -9.13 -23.56 6.04
N LEU A 44 -10.05 -22.58 6.02
CA LEU A 44 -10.05 -21.52 5.01
C LEU A 44 -8.77 -20.68 5.09
N LEU A 45 -8.06 -20.62 3.97
CA LEU A 45 -6.90 -19.75 3.78
C LEU A 45 -7.37 -18.35 3.37
N VAL A 46 -7.01 -17.33 4.15
CA VAL A 46 -7.37 -15.94 3.86
C VAL A 46 -6.10 -15.10 3.74
N LEU A 47 -5.85 -14.61 2.52
CA LEU A 47 -4.74 -13.74 2.19
C LEU A 47 -5.22 -12.28 2.12
N GLY A 48 -4.69 -11.43 3.01
CA GLY A 48 -4.94 -10.00 2.98
C GLY A 48 -3.91 -9.29 2.10
N TRP A 49 -4.38 -8.56 1.09
CA TRP A 49 -3.57 -7.74 0.22
C TRP A 49 -3.79 -6.27 0.55
N THR A 50 -2.77 -5.59 1.07
CA THR A 50 -2.83 -4.14 1.25
C THR A 50 -2.79 -3.48 -0.13
N GLY A 51 -3.84 -2.73 -0.45
CA GLY A 51 -3.94 -1.91 -1.66
C GLY A 51 -3.00 -0.72 -1.62
N ALA A 52 -2.95 0.08 -2.69
CA ALA A 52 -2.29 1.40 -2.61
C ALA A 52 -3.01 2.27 -1.57
N ALA A 53 -2.39 2.40 -0.39
CA ALA A 53 -3.03 2.95 0.81
C ALA A 53 -2.11 3.86 1.63
N GLY A 54 -1.02 4.38 1.05
CA GLY A 54 -0.02 5.18 1.79
C GLY A 54 -0.54 6.51 2.35
N ASP A 55 -1.75 6.91 1.96
CA ASP A 55 -2.48 8.08 2.45
C ASP A 55 -3.79 7.72 3.17
N GLN A 56 -4.01 6.43 3.45
CA GLN A 56 -5.18 5.94 4.16
C GLN A 56 -4.84 5.63 5.61
N SER A 57 -5.88 5.58 6.44
CA SER A 57 -5.76 5.20 7.85
C SER A 57 -6.96 4.34 8.25
N PRO A 58 -6.75 3.25 9.03
CA PRO A 58 -7.85 2.50 9.61
C PRO A 58 -8.59 3.30 10.70
N HIS A 59 -7.91 4.31 11.28
CA HIS A 59 -8.48 5.19 12.28
C HIS A 59 -9.55 6.10 11.68
N LEU A 60 -10.56 6.42 12.49
CA LEU A 60 -11.60 7.37 12.10
C LEU A 60 -10.99 8.78 11.96
N MET A 61 -10.95 9.27 10.73
CA MET A 61 -10.49 10.64 10.44
C MET A 61 -11.64 11.67 10.45
N TYR A 62 -12.85 11.25 10.11
CA TYR A 62 -14.06 12.07 10.07
C TYR A 62 -15.21 11.41 10.85
N SER A 63 -16.22 12.19 11.27
CA SER A 63 -17.41 11.68 11.97
C SER A 63 -17.12 10.79 13.19
N LYS A 64 -16.00 11.05 13.90
CA LYS A 64 -15.50 10.18 14.98
C LYS A 64 -16.55 9.85 16.02
N ALA A 65 -17.27 10.86 16.53
CA ALA A 65 -18.25 10.68 17.59
C ALA A 65 -19.48 9.86 17.17
N SER A 66 -19.98 10.05 15.95
CA SER A 66 -21.14 9.30 15.45
C SER A 66 -20.78 7.85 15.14
N GLU A 67 -19.64 7.61 14.50
CA GLU A 67 -19.12 6.26 14.24
C GLU A 67 -18.88 5.49 15.55
N GLU A 68 -18.24 6.12 16.53
CA GLU A 68 -17.99 5.51 17.84
C GLU A 68 -19.29 5.23 18.62
N ARG A 69 -20.28 6.11 18.54
CA ARG A 69 -21.61 5.84 19.11
C ARG A 69 -22.22 4.58 18.50
N MET A 70 -22.21 4.46 17.17
CA MET A 70 -22.82 3.32 16.50
C MET A 70 -22.07 2.02 16.76
N ARG A 71 -20.74 2.05 16.80
CA ARG A 71 -19.91 0.90 17.19
C ARG A 71 -20.24 0.43 18.61
N LYS A 72 -20.33 1.35 19.57
CA LYS A 72 -20.70 1.04 20.96
C LYS A 72 -22.10 0.44 21.07
N LEU A 73 -23.07 0.95 20.31
CA LEU A 73 -24.43 0.37 20.26
C LEU A 73 -24.45 -1.06 19.72
N ARG A 74 -23.47 -1.45 18.89
CA ARG A 74 -23.29 -2.84 18.43
C ARG A 74 -22.47 -3.71 19.39
N GLY A 75 -21.86 -3.12 20.43
CA GLY A 75 -21.00 -3.84 21.36
C GLY A 75 -19.71 -4.38 20.75
N LEU A 76 -19.25 -3.82 19.62
CA LEU A 76 -18.06 -4.29 18.91
C LEU A 76 -16.82 -3.49 19.31
N THR A 77 -15.65 -4.13 19.33
CA THR A 77 -14.35 -3.46 19.30
C THR A 77 -14.08 -2.79 17.95
N ARG A 78 -13.01 -2.01 17.85
CA ARG A 78 -12.59 -1.38 16.59
C ARG A 78 -12.22 -2.42 15.53
N LEU A 79 -11.45 -3.44 15.90
CA LEU A 79 -11.05 -4.53 15.02
C LEU A 79 -12.26 -5.36 14.55
N GLU A 80 -13.22 -5.64 15.42
CA GLU A 80 -14.46 -6.33 15.05
C GLU A 80 -15.34 -5.49 14.12
N GLU A 81 -15.42 -4.16 14.31
CA GLU A 81 -16.17 -3.28 13.41
C GLU A 81 -15.51 -3.21 12.03
N LEU A 82 -14.17 -3.11 11.94
CA LEU A 82 -13.43 -3.18 10.68
C LEU A 82 -13.62 -4.54 9.99
N SER A 83 -13.43 -5.64 10.74
CA SER A 83 -13.66 -7.00 10.25
C SER A 83 -15.06 -7.17 9.70
N ARG A 84 -16.09 -6.75 10.44
CA ARG A 84 -17.50 -6.83 10.01
C ARG A 84 -17.71 -6.15 8.65
N ARG A 85 -17.11 -4.97 8.42
CA ARG A 85 -17.24 -4.24 7.15
C ARG A 85 -16.52 -4.95 6.01
N ILE A 86 -15.32 -5.44 6.25
CA ILE A 86 -14.53 -6.19 5.25
C ILE A 86 -15.23 -7.50 4.89
N VAL A 87 -15.69 -8.26 5.89
CA VAL A 87 -16.40 -9.53 5.69
C VAL A 87 -17.71 -9.28 4.95
N ALA A 88 -18.50 -8.27 5.31
CA ALA A 88 -19.74 -7.97 4.59
C ALA A 88 -19.49 -7.65 3.10
N ALA A 89 -18.50 -6.82 2.79
CA ALA A 89 -18.14 -6.50 1.41
C ALA A 89 -17.60 -7.73 0.65
N TRP A 90 -16.85 -8.59 1.33
CA TRP A 90 -16.37 -9.84 0.76
C TRP A 90 -17.52 -10.83 0.50
N GLU A 91 -18.50 -10.93 1.42
CA GLU A 91 -19.67 -11.81 1.26
C GLU A 91 -20.52 -11.38 0.07
N GLU A 92 -20.72 -10.07 -0.12
CA GLU A 92 -21.40 -9.50 -1.31
C GLU A 92 -20.66 -9.87 -2.60
N ALA A 93 -19.33 -9.70 -2.64
CA ALA A 93 -18.54 -10.09 -3.81
C ALA A 93 -18.54 -11.61 -4.05
N TYR A 94 -18.47 -12.40 -2.99
CA TYR A 94 -18.48 -13.86 -3.05
C TYR A 94 -19.83 -14.42 -3.52
N GLU A 95 -20.95 -13.79 -3.14
CA GLU A 95 -22.27 -14.18 -3.63
C GLU A 95 -22.31 -14.19 -5.17
N GLY A 96 -21.83 -13.10 -5.79
CA GLY A 96 -21.70 -13.02 -7.25
C GLY A 96 -20.66 -13.99 -7.82
N ALA A 97 -19.43 -13.97 -7.31
CA ALA A 97 -18.34 -14.81 -7.81
C ALA A 97 -18.64 -16.32 -7.68
N SER A 98 -19.50 -16.72 -6.75
CA SER A 98 -19.86 -18.14 -6.57
C SER A 98 -20.74 -18.69 -7.70
N GLN A 99 -21.41 -17.81 -8.46
CA GLN A 99 -22.29 -18.16 -9.58
C GLN A 99 -21.52 -18.45 -10.87
N GLU A 100 -20.31 -17.92 -11.01
CA GLU A 100 -19.48 -18.09 -12.20
C GLU A 100 -18.08 -18.56 -11.79
N ARG A 101 -17.76 -19.81 -12.14
CA ARG A 101 -16.49 -20.45 -11.78
C ARG A 101 -15.75 -20.83 -13.04
N HIS A 102 -14.46 -20.55 -13.04
CA HIS A 102 -13.55 -20.93 -14.12
C HIS A 102 -12.56 -21.97 -13.62
N THR A 103 -12.39 -23.06 -14.37
CA THR A 103 -11.41 -24.12 -14.08
C THR A 103 -10.19 -24.03 -14.99
N ASP A 104 -10.26 -23.18 -16.01
CA ASP A 104 -9.30 -22.98 -17.10
C ASP A 104 -8.84 -21.51 -17.17
N ALA A 105 -8.80 -20.82 -16.02
CA ALA A 105 -8.38 -19.42 -15.96
C ALA A 105 -6.96 -19.24 -16.52
N VAL A 106 -6.84 -18.32 -17.49
CA VAL A 106 -5.55 -17.93 -18.07
C VAL A 106 -4.64 -17.39 -16.97
N LEU A 107 -3.43 -17.92 -16.83
CA LEU A 107 -2.40 -17.39 -15.94
C LEU A 107 -1.21 -16.92 -16.76
N VAL A 108 -0.97 -15.61 -16.77
CA VAL A 108 0.23 -15.00 -17.35
C VAL A 108 0.91 -14.19 -16.28
N HIS A 109 2.21 -14.37 -16.11
CA HIS A 109 3.02 -13.63 -15.15
C HIS A 109 4.21 -13.02 -15.87
N GLN A 110 4.37 -11.71 -15.74
CA GLN A 110 5.54 -10.98 -16.18
C GLN A 110 6.23 -10.35 -14.98
N VAL A 111 7.56 -10.42 -15.01
CA VAL A 111 8.45 -9.76 -14.05
C VAL A 111 9.38 -8.86 -14.85
N GLN A 112 9.52 -7.62 -14.42
CA GLN A 112 10.51 -6.71 -14.98
C GLN A 112 11.13 -5.84 -13.89
N THR A 113 12.43 -5.61 -13.99
CA THR A 113 13.09 -4.56 -13.21
C THR A 113 12.76 -3.21 -13.85
N ILE A 114 12.26 -2.27 -13.05
CA ILE A 114 11.98 -0.90 -13.48
C ILE A 114 12.83 0.08 -12.69
N GLU A 115 13.23 1.16 -13.36
CA GLU A 115 13.98 2.26 -12.76
C GLU A 115 13.02 3.40 -12.44
N LEU A 116 13.02 3.84 -11.17
CA LEU A 116 12.21 4.96 -10.71
C LEU A 116 13.16 6.11 -10.31
N PRO A 117 12.91 7.34 -10.79
CA PRO A 117 13.73 8.48 -10.40
C PRO A 117 13.62 8.76 -8.89
N GLU A 118 14.77 8.97 -8.24
CA GLU A 118 14.81 9.41 -6.84
C GLU A 118 14.09 10.76 -6.67
N ARG A 119 13.54 10.98 -5.48
CA ARG A 119 13.05 12.31 -5.08
C ARG A 119 14.24 13.25 -4.88
N MET A 120 14.32 14.26 -5.76
CA MET A 120 15.28 15.34 -5.62
C MET A 120 15.08 16.09 -4.29
N VAL A 121 16.16 16.26 -3.55
CA VAL A 121 16.23 17.11 -2.35
C VAL A 121 16.62 18.53 -2.76
N THR A 122 15.86 19.53 -2.36
CA THR A 122 16.20 20.94 -2.63
C THR A 122 17.29 21.45 -1.69
N LYS A 123 17.91 22.58 -2.05
CA LYS A 123 18.91 23.23 -1.19
C LYS A 123 18.28 23.68 0.14
N GLU A 124 17.06 24.19 0.09
CA GLU A 124 16.29 24.64 1.25
C GLU A 124 15.94 23.45 2.16
N GLU A 125 15.45 22.35 1.60
CA GLU A 125 15.19 21.12 2.35
C GLU A 125 16.47 20.60 3.03
N ALA A 126 17.58 20.55 2.31
CA ALA A 126 18.86 20.11 2.88
C ALA A 126 19.32 21.01 4.04
N PHE A 127 19.21 22.34 3.88
CA PHE A 127 19.55 23.30 4.93
C PHE A 127 18.68 23.13 6.19
N ASP A 128 17.37 22.99 6.02
CA ASP A 128 16.45 22.77 7.14
C ASP A 128 16.74 21.45 7.86
N LEU A 129 17.11 20.41 7.12
CA LEU A 129 17.49 19.10 7.69
C LEU A 129 18.79 19.16 8.48
N GLU A 130 19.79 19.91 8.02
CA GLU A 130 21.06 20.12 8.74
C GLU A 130 20.81 20.78 10.10
N ALA A 131 19.90 21.76 10.16
CA ALA A 131 19.47 22.37 11.41
C ALA A 131 18.77 21.36 12.34
N LYS A 132 17.88 20.52 11.81
CA LYS A 132 17.21 19.45 12.59
C LYS A 132 18.22 18.43 13.13
N VAL A 133 19.17 17.97 12.31
CA VAL A 133 20.22 17.02 12.76
C VAL A 133 21.06 17.63 13.86
N SER A 134 21.49 18.89 13.71
CA SER A 134 22.28 19.61 14.72
C SER A 134 21.56 19.71 16.06
N LEU A 135 20.24 19.96 16.04
CA LEU A 135 19.42 20.01 17.25
C LEU A 135 19.32 18.64 17.92
N LEU A 136 19.05 17.59 17.14
CA LEU A 136 18.83 16.23 17.65
C LEU A 136 20.12 15.54 18.12
N ALA A 137 21.29 15.96 17.65
CA ALA A 137 22.59 15.40 18.02
C ALA A 137 22.89 15.48 19.53
N THR A 138 22.17 16.33 20.27
CA THR A 138 22.32 16.51 21.72
C THR A 138 21.61 15.44 22.56
N ASP A 139 20.69 14.65 21.97
CA ASP A 139 19.94 13.60 22.66
C ASP A 139 20.17 12.21 22.04
N PRO A 140 20.90 11.29 22.71
CA PRO A 140 21.13 9.93 22.23
C PRO A 140 19.85 9.14 21.93
N LYS A 141 18.72 9.47 22.56
CA LYS A 141 17.43 8.81 22.31
C LYS A 141 16.84 9.15 20.94
N GLN A 142 17.32 10.20 20.29
CA GLN A 142 16.83 10.66 18.98
C GLN A 142 17.62 10.08 17.80
N LYS A 143 18.52 9.13 18.02
CA LYS A 143 19.41 8.57 16.98
C LYS A 143 18.67 8.11 15.72
N THR A 144 17.51 7.46 15.87
CA THR A 144 16.70 7.00 14.74
C THR A 144 16.16 8.16 13.91
N ARG A 145 15.61 9.17 14.57
CA ARG A 145 15.06 10.37 13.92
C ARG A 145 16.15 11.21 13.27
N MET A 146 17.30 11.35 13.93
CA MET A 146 18.48 12.00 13.36
C MET A 146 18.96 11.25 12.11
N GLY A 147 19.07 9.92 12.16
CA GLY A 147 19.46 9.11 11.01
C GLY A 147 18.47 9.22 9.84
N TRP A 148 17.18 9.39 10.12
CA TRP A 148 16.15 9.63 9.11
C TRP A 148 16.36 10.96 8.36
N HIS A 149 16.64 12.06 9.09
CA HIS A 149 17.01 13.33 8.45
C HIS A 149 18.36 13.25 7.72
N GLN A 150 19.35 12.56 8.32
CA GLN A 150 20.68 12.42 7.74
C GLN A 150 20.65 11.72 6.37
N ARG A 151 19.80 10.70 6.18
CA ARG A 151 19.65 10.02 4.87
C ARG A 151 19.24 10.97 3.74
N ALA A 152 18.36 11.94 4.02
CA ALA A 152 17.97 12.93 3.03
C ALA A 152 19.09 13.94 2.72
N ILE A 153 19.88 14.33 3.73
CA ILE A 153 21.08 15.17 3.55
C ILE A 153 22.13 14.42 2.71
N ASP A 154 22.33 13.13 2.98
CA ASP A 154 23.30 12.30 2.24
C ASP A 154 22.86 12.13 0.78
N ARG A 155 21.55 11.97 0.53
CA ARG A 155 20.99 12.01 -0.83
C ARG A 155 21.27 13.35 -1.51
N TYR A 156 21.06 14.48 -0.82
CA TYR A 156 21.40 15.80 -1.36
C TYR A 156 22.88 15.91 -1.77
N LYS A 157 23.80 15.43 -0.92
CA LYS A 157 25.24 15.44 -1.23
C LYS A 157 25.58 14.60 -2.46
N ARG A 158 25.00 13.40 -2.59
CA ARG A 158 25.14 12.55 -3.79
C ARG A 158 24.64 13.25 -5.05
N GLN A 159 23.48 13.90 -4.98
CA GLN A 159 22.93 14.68 -6.10
C GLN A 159 23.91 15.78 -6.56
N GLN A 160 24.54 16.50 -5.62
CA GLN A 160 25.52 17.55 -5.97
C GLN A 160 26.82 16.98 -6.56
N ALA A 161 27.18 15.75 -6.21
CA ALA A 161 28.31 15.03 -6.80
C ALA A 161 27.99 14.43 -8.18
N GLY A 162 26.75 14.51 -8.66
CA GLY A 162 26.29 13.89 -9.91
C GLY A 162 26.00 12.39 -9.79
N GLU A 163 25.89 11.86 -8.57
CA GLU A 163 25.67 10.45 -8.25
C GLU A 163 24.17 10.14 -8.05
N LEU A 164 23.38 10.35 -9.11
CA LEU A 164 21.96 10.00 -9.14
C LEU A 164 21.80 8.51 -9.46
N ASN A 165 21.19 7.76 -8.54
CA ASN A 165 20.98 6.33 -8.71
C ASN A 165 19.48 6.05 -8.68
N PRO A 166 18.83 5.73 -9.81
CA PRO A 166 17.42 5.37 -9.82
C PRO A 166 17.13 4.23 -8.85
N TYR A 167 15.98 4.30 -8.19
CA TYR A 167 15.48 3.19 -7.39
C TYR A 167 15.09 2.04 -8.32
N GLN A 168 15.68 0.87 -8.10
CA GLN A 168 15.39 -0.33 -8.87
C GLN A 168 14.31 -1.13 -8.15
N MET A 169 13.20 -1.39 -8.83
CA MET A 169 12.07 -2.15 -8.31
C MET A 169 11.79 -3.38 -9.17
N GLU A 170 11.51 -4.53 -8.56
CA GLU A 170 10.96 -5.69 -9.28
C GLU A 170 9.44 -5.55 -9.39
N LEU A 171 8.95 -5.23 -10.58
CA LEU A 171 7.53 -5.12 -10.87
C LEU A 171 6.98 -6.47 -11.32
N HIS A 172 6.01 -7.00 -10.56
CA HIS A 172 5.21 -8.14 -10.98
C HIS A 172 3.89 -7.65 -11.56
N ALA A 173 3.56 -8.15 -12.75
CA ALA A 173 2.26 -7.99 -13.38
C ALA A 173 1.71 -9.38 -13.72
N ILE A 174 0.51 -9.69 -13.22
CA ILE A 174 -0.11 -11.01 -13.36
C ILE A 174 -1.50 -10.83 -13.95
N ARG A 175 -1.83 -11.64 -14.95
CA ARG A 175 -3.20 -11.85 -15.43
C ARG A 175 -3.68 -13.19 -14.92
N LEU A 176 -4.86 -13.19 -14.32
CA LEU A 176 -5.57 -14.40 -13.89
C LEU A 176 -7.00 -14.32 -14.45
N GLY A 177 -7.27 -15.02 -15.54
CA GLY A 177 -8.53 -14.90 -16.27
C GLY A 177 -8.73 -13.48 -16.83
N ASP A 178 -9.75 -12.80 -16.32
CA ASP A 178 -10.15 -11.44 -16.66
C ASP A 178 -9.65 -10.38 -15.66
N ILE A 179 -8.98 -10.80 -14.57
CA ILE A 179 -8.41 -9.89 -13.58
C ILE A 179 -6.90 -9.67 -13.78
N ALA A 180 -6.43 -8.52 -13.32
CA ALA A 180 -5.03 -8.15 -13.23
C ALA A 180 -4.59 -7.97 -11.77
N ILE A 181 -3.34 -8.32 -11.48
CA ILE A 181 -2.67 -8.06 -10.20
C ILE A 181 -1.33 -7.40 -10.50
N ALA A 182 -1.00 -6.30 -9.82
CA ALA A 182 0.31 -5.66 -9.89
C ALA A 182 0.87 -5.37 -8.50
N THR A 183 2.18 -5.53 -8.33
CA THR A 183 2.88 -5.26 -7.07
C THR A 183 3.66 -3.95 -7.11
N ASN A 184 3.91 -3.36 -5.95
CA ASN A 184 4.88 -2.28 -5.79
C ASN A 184 5.52 -2.31 -4.39
N ASP A 185 6.72 -1.77 -4.29
CA ASP A 185 7.53 -1.81 -3.06
C ASP A 185 7.07 -0.82 -1.99
N PHE A 186 6.20 0.11 -2.33
CA PHE A 186 6.01 1.35 -1.56
C PHE A 186 4.72 1.37 -0.74
N GLU A 187 4.66 2.30 0.21
CA GLU A 187 3.40 2.85 0.69
C GLU A 187 2.88 3.88 -0.33
N LEU A 188 2.42 3.37 -1.48
CA LEU A 188 1.92 4.16 -2.60
C LEU A 188 0.60 4.84 -2.27
N PHE A 189 0.49 6.14 -2.56
CA PHE A 189 -0.74 6.89 -2.37
C PHE A 189 -1.86 6.42 -3.30
N THR A 190 -3.10 6.51 -2.80
CA THR A 190 -4.29 5.97 -3.46
C THR A 190 -4.49 6.55 -4.86
N ASP A 191 -4.14 7.83 -5.08
CA ASP A 191 -4.22 8.51 -6.37
C ASP A 191 -3.53 7.71 -7.50
N PHE A 192 -2.34 7.13 -7.25
CA PHE A 192 -1.62 6.34 -8.24
C PHE A 192 -2.26 4.96 -8.48
N GLY A 193 -2.72 4.31 -7.41
CA GLY A 193 -3.43 3.04 -7.51
C GLY A 193 -4.72 3.17 -8.32
N ILE A 194 -5.47 4.27 -8.15
CA ILE A 194 -6.67 4.57 -8.95
C ILE A 194 -6.30 4.74 -10.44
N GLN A 195 -5.23 5.49 -10.75
CA GLN A 195 -4.78 5.66 -12.13
C GLN A 195 -4.45 4.31 -12.79
N MET A 196 -3.71 3.44 -12.09
CA MET A 196 -3.37 2.10 -12.60
C MET A 196 -4.62 1.27 -12.87
N LYS A 197 -5.57 1.24 -11.92
CA LYS A 197 -6.82 0.48 -12.05
C LYS A 197 -7.70 1.00 -13.19
N ALA A 198 -7.85 2.32 -13.32
CA ALA A 198 -8.69 2.95 -14.33
C ALA A 198 -8.17 2.79 -15.76
N ARG A 199 -6.87 2.52 -15.92
CA ARG A 199 -6.19 2.39 -17.22
C ARG A 199 -5.82 0.95 -17.57
N SER A 200 -6.16 0.00 -16.70
CA SER A 200 -5.93 -1.42 -16.93
C SER A 200 -6.95 -1.99 -17.92
N PRO A 201 -6.56 -2.93 -18.81
CA PRO A 201 -7.49 -3.62 -19.70
C PRO A 201 -8.33 -4.71 -18.99
N ALA A 202 -8.00 -5.06 -17.75
CA ALA A 202 -8.68 -6.09 -16.99
C ALA A 202 -10.06 -5.64 -16.49
N LEU A 203 -10.97 -6.59 -16.29
CA LEU A 203 -12.28 -6.31 -15.67
C LEU A 203 -12.10 -5.75 -14.25
N GLN A 204 -11.17 -6.32 -13.50
CA GLN A 204 -10.77 -5.83 -12.18
C GLN A 204 -9.26 -5.86 -12.03
N THR A 205 -8.71 -4.84 -11.39
CA THR A 205 -7.27 -4.73 -11.13
C THR A 205 -6.99 -4.58 -9.65
N PHE A 206 -6.11 -5.43 -9.13
CA PHE A 206 -5.63 -5.41 -7.77
C PHE A 206 -4.23 -4.84 -7.73
N ILE A 207 -4.01 -3.85 -6.87
CA ILE A 207 -2.68 -3.32 -6.59
C ILE A 207 -2.29 -3.84 -5.22
N ILE A 208 -1.11 -4.44 -5.11
CA ILE A 208 -0.54 -4.92 -3.85
C ILE A 208 0.65 -4.03 -3.55
N GLN A 209 0.63 -3.40 -2.39
CA GLN A 209 1.71 -2.54 -1.93
C GLN A 209 2.59 -3.26 -0.90
N LEU A 210 3.71 -2.64 -0.51
CA LEU A 210 4.68 -3.21 0.43
C LEU A 210 5.24 -4.58 -0.02
N ALA A 211 5.39 -4.76 -1.33
CA ALA A 211 6.01 -5.94 -1.93
C ALA A 211 7.55 -5.79 -2.07
N GLY A 212 8.16 -4.94 -1.25
CA GLY A 212 9.58 -4.64 -1.25
C GLY A 212 9.94 -3.62 -0.15
N PRO A 213 11.17 -3.07 -0.17
CA PRO A 213 11.69 -2.24 0.92
C PRO A 213 11.36 -0.75 0.80
N GLY A 214 10.53 -0.36 -0.17
CA GLY A 214 10.17 1.02 -0.43
C GLY A 214 9.42 1.69 0.71
N THR A 215 9.52 3.02 0.77
CA THR A 215 8.78 3.84 1.75
C THR A 215 7.55 4.50 1.11
N TYR A 216 7.09 5.64 1.59
CA TYR A 216 5.96 6.35 1.00
C TYR A 216 6.27 6.93 -0.38
N VAL A 217 5.29 6.88 -1.28
CA VAL A 217 5.31 7.60 -2.56
C VAL A 217 4.07 8.50 -2.63
N PRO A 218 4.22 9.82 -2.39
CA PRO A 218 3.11 10.74 -2.30
C PRO A 218 2.69 11.27 -3.67
N SER A 219 1.42 11.69 -3.78
CA SER A 219 0.99 12.48 -4.93
C SER A 219 1.56 13.91 -4.88
N VAL A 220 1.55 14.62 -6.00
CA VAL A 220 2.05 16.01 -6.09
C VAL A 220 1.34 16.90 -5.06
N ARG A 221 0.01 16.77 -4.95
CA ARG A 221 -0.80 17.52 -3.98
C ARG A 221 -0.37 17.24 -2.54
N ALA A 222 -0.09 15.99 -2.20
CA ALA A 222 0.34 15.62 -0.85
C ALA A 222 1.75 16.14 -0.53
N ALA A 223 2.67 16.08 -1.50
CA ALA A 223 4.01 16.65 -1.35
C ALA A 223 3.96 18.16 -1.08
N LEU A 224 3.07 18.90 -1.76
CA LEU A 224 2.83 20.33 -1.48
C LEU A 224 2.22 20.56 -0.08
N GLY A 225 1.49 19.57 0.46
CA GLY A 225 0.89 19.64 1.79
C GLY A 225 1.84 19.33 2.95
N GLY A 226 3.00 18.72 2.70
CA GLY A 226 4.06 18.54 3.69
C GLY A 226 3.74 17.59 4.86
N GLY A 227 2.77 16.68 4.70
CA GLY A 227 2.49 15.65 5.70
C GLY A 227 3.66 14.66 5.88
N TYR A 228 3.72 13.95 7.01
CA TYR A 228 4.82 13.02 7.32
C TYR A 228 5.12 12.01 6.19
N SER A 229 4.10 11.46 5.54
CA SER A 229 4.26 10.52 4.43
C SER A 229 4.65 11.19 3.09
N ALA A 230 4.76 12.52 3.04
CA ALA A 230 4.95 13.29 1.82
C ALA A 230 6.16 14.25 1.85
N ILE A 231 6.96 14.22 2.92
CA ILE A 231 8.20 14.98 3.06
C ILE A 231 9.42 14.19 2.53
N VAL A 232 10.46 14.93 2.17
CA VAL A 232 11.66 14.38 1.52
C VAL A 232 12.37 13.30 2.33
N GLU A 233 12.30 13.37 3.66
CA GLU A 233 12.88 12.35 4.54
C GLU A 233 12.14 11.00 4.44
N SER A 234 10.83 11.01 4.18
CA SER A 234 9.99 9.80 4.07
C SER A 234 9.93 9.22 2.68
N ASN A 235 10.44 9.92 1.66
CA ASN A 235 10.25 9.56 0.27
C ASN A 235 11.61 9.45 -0.43
N GLU A 236 12.05 8.21 -0.66
CA GLU A 236 13.15 7.94 -1.59
C GLU A 236 12.71 8.15 -3.04
N VAL A 237 11.48 7.74 -3.36
CA VAL A 237 10.82 8.00 -4.64
C VAL A 237 9.70 9.02 -4.42
N GLY A 238 9.71 10.10 -5.21
CA GLY A 238 8.77 11.22 -5.10
C GLY A 238 7.61 11.13 -6.08
N PRO A 239 6.79 12.18 -6.20
CA PRO A 239 5.64 12.19 -7.12
C PRO A 239 5.99 11.86 -8.58
N ILE A 240 7.17 12.31 -9.06
CA ILE A 240 7.64 12.01 -10.43
C ILE A 240 7.86 10.51 -10.60
N GLY A 241 8.56 9.87 -9.65
CA GLY A 241 8.78 8.42 -9.72
C GLY A 241 7.53 7.61 -9.45
N GLY A 242 6.59 8.13 -8.65
CA GLY A 242 5.24 7.56 -8.54
C GLY A 242 4.50 7.55 -9.87
N GLN A 243 4.61 8.62 -10.67
CA GLN A 243 4.03 8.63 -12.02
C GLN A 243 4.74 7.63 -12.95
N VAL A 244 6.07 7.57 -12.93
CA VAL A 244 6.82 6.56 -13.72
C VAL A 244 6.37 5.15 -13.34
N LEU A 245 6.25 4.84 -12.05
CA LEU A 245 5.70 3.57 -11.57
C LEU A 245 4.29 3.30 -12.12
N THR A 246 3.40 4.30 -12.11
CA THR A 246 2.06 4.17 -12.72
C THR A 246 2.15 3.83 -14.21
N GLU A 247 2.96 4.54 -14.99
CA GLU A 247 3.09 4.27 -16.43
C GLU A 247 3.65 2.87 -16.69
N ARG A 248 4.74 2.49 -16.02
CA ARG A 248 5.37 1.17 -16.20
C ARG A 248 4.45 0.01 -15.78
N THR A 249 3.64 0.21 -14.74
CA THR A 249 2.63 -0.77 -14.34
C THR A 249 1.53 -0.88 -15.40
N VAL A 250 0.99 0.23 -15.90
CA VAL A 250 -0.06 0.20 -16.94
C VAL A 250 0.45 -0.41 -18.24
N GLU A 251 1.69 -0.12 -18.64
CA GLU A 251 2.34 -0.77 -19.78
C GLU A 251 2.42 -2.29 -19.61
N ALA A 252 2.91 -2.74 -18.45
CA ALA A 252 2.99 -4.18 -18.14
C ALA A 252 1.60 -4.84 -18.16
N LEU A 253 0.58 -4.20 -17.59
CA LEU A 253 -0.79 -4.71 -17.61
C LEU A 253 -1.34 -4.81 -19.04
N ASN A 254 -1.11 -3.81 -19.90
CA ASN A 254 -1.54 -3.87 -21.30
C ASN A 254 -0.85 -4.99 -22.09
N ALA A 255 0.43 -5.26 -21.80
CA ALA A 255 1.17 -6.34 -22.45
C ALA A 255 0.56 -7.73 -22.17
N LEU A 256 -0.02 -7.95 -20.98
CA LEU A 256 -0.66 -9.22 -20.60
C LEU A 256 -1.96 -9.52 -21.40
N TRP A 257 -2.56 -8.52 -22.04
CA TRP A 257 -3.74 -8.67 -22.92
C TRP A 257 -3.43 -8.57 -24.41
N SER A 258 -2.26 -8.03 -24.75
CA SER A 258 -1.81 -7.91 -26.14
C SER A 258 -1.09 -9.16 -26.63
N ALA A 259 -0.58 -9.99 -25.71
CA ALA A 259 -0.04 -11.31 -26.02
C ALA A 259 -1.18 -12.31 -26.27
N ASN A 260 -1.74 -12.27 -27.49
CA ASN A 260 -2.56 -13.32 -28.08
C ASN A 260 -1.95 -13.74 -29.42
#